data_AF-A0A8R7U1G4-F1
#
_entry.id   AF-A0A8R7U1G4-F1
#
_cell.length_a   1.000
_cell.length_b   1.000
_cell.length_c   1.000
_cell.angle_alpha   90.00
_cell.angle_beta   90.00
_cell.angle_gamma   90.00
#
_symmetry.space_group_name_H-M   'P 1'
#
loop_
_entity.id
_entity.type
_entity.pdbx_description
1 polymer ?
#
loop_
_entity_poly.entity_id
_entity_poly.type
_entity_poly.pdbx_seq_one_letter_code
_entity_poly.pdbx_strand_id
1 'polypeptide(L)'
;MATEAFEMYRQSEIGYALTETLDEMVSSGVLSPDLAITVLLQFDKSMGHALDKHVKSRAFFKGNLCTYRNCDDVWTLILRDVTFKNEDIETVLHKVKIVACDSAVLKKPLKPI
;
A
#
# COMPACT_ATOMS: atom_id res chain seq x y z
N MET A 1 3.64 -19.05 2.68
CA MET A 1 2.76 -18.51 3.75
C MET A 1 1.85 -17.48 3.09
N ALA A 2 0.54 -17.62 3.22
CA ALA A 2 -0.40 -16.71 2.57
C ALA A 2 -0.43 -15.40 3.37
N THR A 3 0.26 -14.38 2.88
CA THR A 3 0.06 -13.00 3.34
C THR A 3 -1.20 -12.49 2.66
N GLU A 4 -2.35 -12.69 3.33
CA GLU A 4 -3.70 -12.31 2.87
C GLU A 4 -3.95 -10.79 2.87
N ALA A 5 -2.92 -9.99 3.15
CA ALA A 5 -2.97 -8.54 3.18
C ALA A 5 -1.73 -7.95 2.47
N PHE A 6 -1.91 -6.82 1.78
CA PHE A 6 -0.86 -6.24 0.96
C PHE A 6 0.18 -5.51 1.81
N GLU A 7 1.33 -6.14 2.03
CA GLU A 7 2.48 -5.50 2.68
C GLU A 7 3.00 -4.26 1.93
N MET A 8 2.61 -4.09 0.66
CA MET A 8 3.00 -2.92 -0.14
C MET A 8 2.63 -1.60 0.54
N TYR A 9 1.54 -1.57 1.33
CA TYR A 9 1.11 -0.36 2.02
C TYR A 9 2.02 0.02 3.18
N ARG A 10 2.93 -0.86 3.62
CA ARG A 10 3.98 -0.48 4.58
C ARG A 10 4.95 0.56 3.98
N GLN A 11 5.03 0.68 2.65
CA GLN A 11 5.80 1.72 1.95
C GLN A 11 5.05 3.05 1.76
N SER A 12 3.80 3.15 2.24
CA SER A 12 3.11 4.44 2.30
C SER A 12 3.63 5.28 3.46
N GLU A 13 3.39 6.59 3.45
CA GLU A 13 3.83 7.49 4.53
C GLU A 13 3.37 7.02 5.92
N ILE A 14 2.11 6.55 6.05
CA ILE A 14 1.59 6.02 7.31
C ILE A 14 2.25 4.68 7.70
N GLY A 15 2.55 3.83 6.72
CA GLY A 15 3.24 2.56 6.95
C GLY A 15 4.70 2.76 7.36
N TYR A 16 5.36 3.75 6.75
CA TYR A 16 6.73 4.14 7.08
C TYR A 16 6.81 4.69 8.51
N ALA A 17 5.94 5.65 8.85
CA ALA A 17 5.86 6.20 10.20
C ALA A 17 5.58 5.13 11.27
N LEU A 18 4.70 4.18 10.98
CA LEU A 18 4.45 3.04 11.87
C LEU A 18 5.71 2.17 12.05
N THR A 19 6.39 1.84 10.94
CA THR A 19 7.57 0.97 10.97
C THR A 19 8.71 1.62 11.75
N GLU A 20 8.99 2.91 11.51
CA GLU A 20 10.00 3.66 12.27
C GLU A 20 9.67 3.68 13.77
N THR A 21 8.42 3.95 14.12
CA THR A 21 7.99 3.97 15.53
C THR A 21 8.18 2.60 16.19
N LEU A 22 7.81 1.51 15.49
CA LEU A 22 7.99 0.16 16.00
C LEU A 22 9.48 -0.19 16.17
N ASP A 23 10.34 0.21 15.24
CA ASP A 23 11.78 0.00 15.32
C ASP A 23 12.40 0.73 16.52
N GLU A 24 11.97 1.96 16.81
CA GLU A 24 12.39 2.71 18.01
C GLU A 24 11.94 2.02 19.31
N MET A 25 10.69 1.54 19.36
CA MET A 25 10.15 0.83 20.52
C MET A 25 10.84 -0.52 20.76
N VAL A 26 11.23 -1.22 19.70
CA VAL A 26 12.04 -2.45 19.80
C VAL A 26 13.46 -2.13 20.26
N SER A 27 14.08 -1.10 19.68
CA SER A 27 15.46 -0.69 20.02
C SER A 27 15.59 -0.21 21.47
N SER A 28 14.54 0.41 22.01
CA SER A 28 14.47 0.84 23.41
C SER A 28 14.05 -0.28 24.39
N GLY A 29 13.74 -1.47 23.89
CA GLY A 29 13.31 -2.62 24.70
C GLY A 29 11.87 -2.53 25.22
N VAL A 30 11.07 -1.57 24.74
CA VAL A 30 9.65 -1.42 25.10
C VAL A 30 8.81 -2.53 24.47
N LEU A 31 9.13 -2.93 23.24
CA LEU A 31 8.46 -4.02 22.53
C LEU A 31 9.44 -5.13 22.18
N SER A 32 8.95 -6.37 22.15
CA SER A 32 9.69 -7.47 21.53
C SER A 32 9.58 -7.40 20.00
N PRO A 33 10.58 -7.90 19.26
CA PRO A 33 10.51 -7.98 17.80
C PRO A 33 9.27 -8.74 17.30
N ASP A 34 8.91 -9.84 17.95
CA ASP A 34 7.74 -10.66 17.57
C ASP A 34 6.41 -9.89 17.70
N LEU A 35 6.31 -9.04 18.73
CA LEU A 35 5.12 -8.21 18.93
C LEU A 35 5.04 -7.10 17.86
N ALA A 36 6.16 -6.47 17.51
CA ALA A 36 6.21 -5.48 16.43
C ALA A 36 5.78 -6.09 15.08
N ILE A 37 6.25 -7.29 14.76
CA ILE A 37 5.81 -8.04 13.56
C ILE A 37 4.30 -8.29 13.60
N THR A 38 3.76 -8.66 14.76
CA THR A 38 2.30 -8.88 14.93
C THR A 38 1.51 -7.60 14.67
N VAL A 39 2.01 -6.44 15.10
CA VAL A 39 1.41 -5.12 14.80
C VAL A 39 1.43 -4.83 13.31
N LEU A 40 2.55 -5.09 12.61
CA LEU A 40 2.64 -4.88 11.15
C LEU A 40 1.66 -5.78 10.38
N LEU A 41 1.53 -7.05 10.77
CA LEU A 41 0.55 -7.96 10.18
C LEU A 41 -0.90 -7.46 10.39
N GLN A 42 -1.19 -6.87 11.56
CA GLN A 42 -2.49 -6.27 11.82
C GLN A 42 -2.72 -4.97 11.05
N PHE A 43 -1.66 -4.19 10.82
CA PHE A 43 -1.70 -3.00 9.98
C PHE A 43 -2.08 -3.36 8.55
N ASP A 44 -1.46 -4.38 7.95
CA ASP A 44 -1.76 -4.76 6.57
C ASP A 44 -3.25 -5.10 6.38
N LYS A 45 -3.83 -5.85 7.34
CA LYS A 45 -5.25 -6.20 7.34
C LYS A 45 -6.14 -4.96 7.48
N SER A 46 -5.82 -4.11 8.45
CA SER A 46 -6.58 -2.89 8.75
C SER A 46 -6.58 -1.92 7.58
N MET A 47 -5.43 -1.76 6.91
CA MET A 47 -5.29 -0.87 5.76
C MET A 47 -6.10 -1.35 4.56
N GLY A 48 -6.01 -2.64 4.23
CA GLY A 48 -6.83 -3.24 3.16
C GLY A 48 -8.33 -3.09 3.43
N HIS A 49 -8.77 -3.37 4.66
CA HIS A 49 -10.16 -3.20 5.07
C HIS A 49 -10.62 -1.74 4.97
N ALA A 50 -9.80 -0.79 5.44
CA ALA A 50 -10.16 0.62 5.44
C ALA A 50 -10.31 1.17 4.01
N LEU A 51 -9.41 0.81 3.11
CA LEU A 51 -9.48 1.19 1.70
C LEU A 51 -10.73 0.60 1.01
N ASP A 52 -11.08 -0.65 1.28
CA ASP A 52 -12.28 -1.30 0.70
C ASP A 52 -13.60 -0.69 1.24
N LYS A 53 -13.69 -0.54 2.57
CA LYS A 53 -14.95 -0.15 3.21
C LYS A 53 -15.21 1.34 3.22
N HIS A 54 -14.18 2.15 3.46
CA HIS A 54 -14.37 3.57 3.78
C HIS A 54 -14.01 4.52 2.63
N VAL A 55 -13.17 4.12 1.68
CA VAL A 55 -12.82 4.98 0.54
C VAL A 55 -13.80 4.77 -0.61
N LYS A 56 -14.45 5.87 -1.03
CA LYS A 56 -15.41 5.88 -2.18
C LYS A 56 -15.01 6.86 -3.28
N SER A 57 -14.05 7.74 -3.02
CA SER A 57 -13.53 8.70 -3.99
C SER A 57 -12.90 8.02 -5.19
N ARG A 58 -13.07 8.61 -6.38
CA ARG A 58 -12.49 8.10 -7.62
C ARG A 58 -11.61 9.15 -8.27
N ALA A 59 -10.38 8.80 -8.57
CA ALA A 59 -9.48 9.64 -9.36
C ALA A 59 -9.31 9.09 -10.79
N PHE A 60 -9.09 10.00 -11.72
CA PHE A 60 -8.67 9.72 -13.09
C PHE A 60 -7.25 10.26 -13.28
N PHE A 61 -6.47 9.63 -14.16
CA PHE A 61 -5.15 10.15 -14.50
C PHE A 61 -4.85 10.00 -15.98
N LYS A 62 -4.04 10.92 -16.50
CA LYS A 62 -3.49 10.88 -17.86
C LYS A 62 -2.02 11.29 -17.81
N GLY A 63 -1.16 10.57 -18.52
CA GLY A 63 0.25 10.90 -18.60
C GLY A 63 0.98 10.02 -19.63
N ASN A 64 2.28 10.27 -19.79
CA ASN A 64 3.13 9.57 -20.75
C ASN A 64 3.79 8.36 -20.08
N LEU A 65 3.49 7.15 -20.55
CA LEU A 65 4.13 5.93 -20.06
C LEU A 65 5.60 5.90 -20.50
N CYS A 66 6.52 5.79 -19.54
CA CYS A 66 7.95 5.67 -19.82
C CYS A 66 8.41 4.21 -19.87
N THR A 67 7.99 3.42 -18.89
CA THR A 67 8.29 1.99 -18.83
C THR A 67 7.24 1.29 -17.97
N TYR A 68 7.04 0.00 -18.20
CA TYR A 68 6.20 -0.87 -17.39
C TYR A 68 6.89 -2.21 -17.13
N ARG A 69 6.48 -2.89 -16.06
CA ARG A 69 6.88 -4.26 -15.73
C ARG A 69 5.70 -4.97 -15.07
N ASN A 70 5.49 -6.23 -15.43
CA ASN A 70 4.67 -7.16 -14.67
C ASN A 70 5.56 -8.35 -14.27
N CYS A 71 5.63 -8.63 -12.98
CA CYS A 71 6.30 -9.80 -12.41
C CYS A 71 5.54 -10.20 -11.15
N ASP A 72 5.25 -11.50 -11.00
CA ASP A 72 4.55 -12.06 -9.83
C ASP A 72 3.22 -11.35 -9.50
N ASP A 73 2.41 -11.07 -10.54
CA ASP A 73 1.12 -10.38 -10.44
C ASP A 73 1.19 -8.95 -9.86
N VAL A 74 2.39 -8.36 -9.87
CA VAL A 74 2.64 -6.96 -9.50
C VAL A 74 3.00 -6.16 -10.75
N TRP A 75 2.13 -5.21 -11.07
CA TRP A 75 2.38 -4.18 -12.07
C TRP A 75 3.16 -3.02 -11.48
N THR A 76 4.23 -2.61 -12.16
CA THR A 76 4.94 -1.36 -11.90
C THR A 76 4.97 -0.52 -13.16
N LEU A 77 4.44 0.71 -13.09
CA LEU A 77 4.43 1.69 -14.18
C LEU A 77 5.22 2.91 -13.75
N ILE A 78 6.05 3.45 -14.65
CA ILE A 78 6.66 4.76 -14.47
C ILE A 78 6.11 5.69 -15.55
N LEU A 79 5.47 6.76 -15.13
CA LEU A 79 4.86 7.77 -16.00
C LEU A 79 5.56 9.13 -15.84
N ARG A 80 5.49 9.94 -16.89
CA ARG A 80 5.90 11.35 -16.90
C ARG A 80 4.72 12.25 -17.26
N ASP A 81 4.79 13.49 -16.79
CA ASP A 81 3.83 14.56 -17.08
C ASP A 81 2.39 14.09 -16.82
N VAL A 82 2.15 13.61 -15.59
CA VAL A 82 0.89 13.00 -15.19
C VAL A 82 -0.02 14.04 -14.58
N THR A 83 -1.24 14.14 -15.10
CA THR A 83 -2.33 14.89 -14.49
C THR A 83 -3.26 13.91 -13.79
N PHE A 84 -3.42 14.07 -12.47
CA PHE A 84 -4.47 13.43 -11.69
C PHE A 84 -5.65 14.39 -11.54
N LYS A 85 -6.87 13.87 -11.68
CA LYS A 85 -8.12 14.61 -11.47
C LYS A 85 -9.09 13.81 -10.60
N ASN A 86 -9.68 14.46 -9.62
CA ASN A 86 -10.85 14.02 -8.87
C ASN A 86 -11.88 15.17 -8.89
N GLU A 87 -13.08 14.98 -8.34
CA GLU A 87 -14.17 15.97 -8.30
C GLU A 87 -13.71 17.34 -7.75
N ASP A 88 -12.79 17.33 -6.78
CA ASP A 88 -12.36 18.55 -6.08
C ASP A 88 -10.95 19.04 -6.46
N ILE A 89 -10.12 18.19 -7.08
CA ILE A 89 -8.67 18.42 -7.17
C ILE A 89 -8.12 18.01 -8.55
N GLU A 90 -7.33 18.90 -9.15
CA GLU A 90 -6.46 18.61 -10.29
C GLU A 90 -5.00 18.86 -9.92
N THR A 91 -4.15 17.84 -10.07
CA THR A 91 -2.74 17.89 -9.71
C THR A 91 -1.89 17.41 -10.87
N VAL A 92 -0.85 18.18 -11.22
CA VAL A 92 0.12 17.81 -12.25
C VAL A 92 1.45 17.42 -11.59
N LEU A 93 1.98 16.26 -11.95
CA LEU A 93 3.23 15.72 -11.43
C LEU A 93 4.17 15.37 -12.59
N HIS A 94 5.43 15.78 -12.48
CA HIS A 94 6.43 15.51 -13.51
C HIS A 94 6.73 14.01 -13.68
N LYS A 95 6.73 13.23 -12.58
CA LYS A 95 7.04 11.80 -12.61
C LYS A 95 6.29 11.06 -11.52
N VAL A 96 5.72 9.90 -11.87
CA VAL A 96 4.93 9.06 -10.96
C VAL A 96 5.32 7.60 -11.14
N LYS A 97 5.44 6.86 -10.03
CA LYS A 97 5.54 5.40 -10.01
C LYS A 97 4.23 4.83 -9.48
N ILE A 98 3.57 3.97 -10.26
CA ILE A 98 2.37 3.24 -9.84
C ILE A 98 2.79 1.79 -9.60
N VAL A 99 2.49 1.27 -8.41
CA VAL A 99 2.62 -0.16 -8.08
C VAL A 99 1.22 -0.68 -7.80
N ALA A 100 0.81 -1.74 -8.49
CA ALA A 100 -0.51 -2.32 -8.37
C ALA A 100 -0.41 -3.84 -8.31
N CYS A 101 -1.04 -4.46 -7.31
CA CYS A 101 -1.17 -5.91 -7.23
C CYS A 101 -2.59 -6.34 -7.61
N ASP A 102 -2.73 -7.54 -8.16
CA ASP A 102 -4.05 -8.08 -8.48
C ASP A 102 -4.92 -8.28 -7.22
N SER A 103 -6.11 -7.68 -7.23
CA SER A 103 -7.16 -7.86 -6.23
C SER A 103 -7.62 -9.32 -6.04
N ALA A 104 -7.43 -10.19 -7.04
CA ALA A 104 -7.75 -11.62 -6.94
C ALA A 104 -6.94 -12.32 -5.83
N VAL A 105 -5.78 -11.76 -5.46
CA VAL A 105 -4.96 -12.22 -4.33
C VAL A 105 -5.70 -12.09 -2.99
N LEU A 106 -6.66 -11.15 -2.85
CA LEU A 106 -7.45 -10.95 -1.63
C LEU A 106 -8.61 -11.94 -1.42
N LYS A 107 -8.95 -12.78 -2.41
CA LYS A 107 -10.15 -13.63 -2.38
C LYS A 107 -9.99 -14.97 -1.66
N LYS A 108 -8.85 -15.23 -1.00
CA LYS A 108 -8.69 -16.45 -0.19
C LYS A 108 -9.39 -16.23 1.16
N PRO A 109 -10.30 -17.13 1.58
CA PRO A 109 -11.14 -16.91 2.75
C PRO A 109 -10.29 -16.89 4.02
N LEU A 110 -10.42 -15.78 4.77
CA LEU A 110 -9.90 -15.61 6.12
C LEU A 110 -10.34 -16.80 6.98
N LYS A 111 -9.40 -17.57 7.52
CA LYS A 111 -9.74 -18.50 8.60
C LYS A 111 -10.05 -17.67 9.87
N PRO A 112 -11.21 -17.87 10.50
CA PRO A 112 -11.44 -17.33 11.83
C PRO A 112 -10.37 -17.86 12.79
N ILE A 113 -9.89 -16.98 13.68
CA ILE A 113 -9.03 -17.34 14.81
C ILE A 113 -9.78 -18.32 15.71
#